data_AF-A0A954Q6X8-F1
#
_entry.id   AF-A0A954Q6X8-F1
#
_cell.length_a   1.000
_cell.length_b   1.000
_cell.length_c   1.000
_cell.angle_alpha   90.00
_cell.angle_beta   90.00
_cell.angle_gamma   90.00
#
_symmetry.space_group_name_H-M   'P 1'
#
loop_
_entity.id
_entity.type
_entity.pdbx_description
1 polymer ?
#
loop_
_entity_poly.entity_id
_entity_poly.type
_entity_poly.pdbx_seq_one_letter_code
_entity_poly.pdbx_strand_id
1 'polypeptide(L)'
;MERQTGVLNKSLHRFEPRYFGTIRELLEDVRSDATNVVIVGCSDLGAAPDQLSVAGAERFYKVQNLAATITPRGELGTPSTIAAIEYAVQLLHVRHVIVCGHFGCGIIESWLTKELGDAAAAEAARFHRDVCSLVDQSYTPTSAAERRGLMVREQVLVQLENLQSHEFICSALSETRLRLYGWLVDERTARIQSFHPDTGQFAPA
;
A
#
# COMPACT_ATOMS: atom_id res chain seq x y z
N MET A 1 9.00 -18.89 14.90
CA MET A 1 7.69 -18.65 14.27
C MET A 1 7.59 -19.63 13.12
N GLU A 2 6.50 -20.41 13.03
CA GLU A 2 6.31 -21.34 11.90
C GLU A 2 6.13 -20.55 10.61
N ARG A 3 6.83 -20.95 9.55
CA ARG A 3 6.73 -20.30 8.24
C ARG A 3 5.42 -20.71 7.57
N GLN A 4 4.72 -19.75 6.97
CA GLN A 4 3.44 -20.02 6.31
C GLN A 4 3.60 -20.30 4.80
N THR A 5 2.58 -20.93 4.22
CA THR A 5 2.46 -21.19 2.77
C THR A 5 1.11 -20.66 2.29
N GLY A 6 1.08 -20.00 1.12
CA GLY A 6 -0.14 -19.56 0.44
C GLY A 6 -1.01 -18.47 1.11
N VAL A 7 -0.77 -18.11 2.38
CA VAL A 7 -1.61 -17.21 3.18
C VAL A 7 -0.72 -16.21 3.91
N LEU A 8 -1.18 -14.96 4.06
CA LEU A 8 -0.43 -13.96 4.82
C LEU A 8 -0.49 -14.25 6.31
N ASN A 9 0.65 -14.07 6.98
CA ASN A 9 0.73 -14.22 8.41
C ASN A 9 0.24 -12.94 9.11
N LYS A 10 -1.01 -12.97 9.55
CA LYS A 10 -1.62 -11.86 10.30
C LYS A 10 -0.78 -11.43 11.52
N SER A 11 0.03 -12.30 12.14
CA SER A 11 0.82 -11.92 13.32
C SER A 11 1.99 -10.99 13.01
N LEU A 12 2.37 -10.83 11.74
CA LEU A 12 3.46 -9.94 11.32
C LEU A 12 3.09 -8.47 11.43
N HIS A 13 1.82 -8.15 11.22
CA HIS A 13 1.33 -6.78 11.23
C HIS A 13 0.27 -6.57 12.30
N ARG A 14 0.35 -5.45 13.01
CA ARG A 14 -0.61 -5.10 14.06
C ARG A 14 -1.45 -3.91 13.63
N PHE A 15 -2.49 -4.19 12.89
CA PHE A 15 -3.47 -3.20 12.46
C PHE A 15 -4.67 -3.17 13.40
N GLU A 16 -5.11 -1.95 13.70
CA GLU A 16 -6.37 -1.70 14.40
C GLU A 16 -7.50 -1.67 13.36
N PRO A 17 -8.47 -2.62 13.38
CA PRO A 17 -9.46 -2.74 12.31
C PRO A 17 -10.26 -1.47 12.03
N ARG A 18 -10.60 -0.67 13.05
CA ARG A 18 -11.35 0.60 12.86
C ARG A 18 -10.62 1.65 12.02
N TYR A 19 -9.32 1.52 11.79
CA TYR A 19 -8.55 2.45 10.95
C TYR A 19 -8.70 2.16 9.45
N PHE A 20 -9.27 1.02 9.09
CA PHE A 20 -9.42 0.59 7.70
C PHE A 20 -10.86 0.71 7.25
N GLY A 21 -11.07 1.26 6.05
CA GLY A 21 -12.37 1.30 5.42
C GLY A 21 -12.58 0.16 4.43
N THR A 22 -13.84 -0.05 4.05
CA THR A 22 -14.24 -0.92 2.95
C THR A 22 -14.40 -0.13 1.65
N ILE A 23 -14.28 -0.80 0.51
CA ILE A 23 -14.54 -0.15 -0.80
C ILE A 23 -15.96 0.40 -0.89
N ARG A 24 -16.93 -0.25 -0.22
CA ARG A 24 -18.31 0.21 -0.17
C ARG A 24 -18.42 1.56 0.52
N GLU A 25 -17.83 1.69 1.71
CA GLU A 25 -17.83 2.96 2.46
C GLU A 25 -17.12 4.06 1.67
N LEU A 26 -15.97 3.75 1.04
CA LEU A 26 -15.29 4.70 0.15
C LEU A 26 -16.21 5.16 -0.99
N LEU A 27 -16.88 4.23 -1.66
CA LEU A 27 -17.79 4.51 -2.77
C LEU A 27 -19.01 5.32 -2.35
N GLU A 28 -19.55 5.04 -1.16
CA GLU A 28 -20.64 5.81 -0.57
C GLU A 28 -20.18 7.25 -0.28
N ASP A 29 -19.05 7.41 0.40
CA ASP A 29 -18.49 8.71 0.79
C ASP A 29 -18.13 9.58 -0.44
N VAL A 30 -17.54 9.00 -1.49
CA VAL A 30 -17.21 9.76 -2.72
C VAL A 30 -18.45 10.12 -3.52
N ARG A 31 -19.55 9.35 -3.44
CA ARG A 31 -20.80 9.69 -4.14
C ARG A 31 -21.64 10.71 -3.39
N SER A 32 -21.68 10.65 -2.06
CA SER A 32 -22.54 11.52 -1.25
C SER A 32 -21.91 12.89 -0.99
N ASP A 33 -20.62 12.90 -0.65
CA ASP A 33 -19.94 14.09 -0.12
C ASP A 33 -18.84 14.59 -1.07
N ALA A 34 -18.67 13.93 -2.22
CA ALA A 34 -17.58 14.19 -3.16
C ALA A 34 -16.20 14.20 -2.49
N THR A 35 -15.97 13.36 -1.47
CA THR A 35 -14.72 13.42 -0.69
C THR A 35 -13.47 13.23 -1.54
N ASN A 36 -12.40 13.90 -1.13
CA ASN A 36 -11.08 13.76 -1.73
C ASN A 36 -10.43 12.43 -1.33
N VAL A 37 -9.64 11.85 -2.23
CA VAL A 37 -8.93 10.58 -2.04
C VAL A 37 -7.46 10.74 -2.41
N VAL A 38 -6.57 10.17 -1.61
CA VAL A 38 -5.15 9.99 -1.96
C VAL A 38 -4.90 8.54 -2.31
N ILE A 39 -4.16 8.29 -3.38
CA ILE A 39 -3.55 7.00 -3.65
C ILE A 39 -2.03 7.14 -3.67
N VAL A 40 -1.37 6.22 -2.98
CA VAL A 40 0.07 5.99 -3.08
C VAL A 40 0.25 4.72 -3.89
N GLY A 41 0.86 4.82 -5.07
CA GLY A 41 0.99 3.72 -6.02
C GLY A 41 2.39 3.58 -6.58
N CYS A 42 2.63 2.47 -7.28
CA CYS A 42 3.86 2.32 -8.05
C CYS A 42 3.89 3.29 -9.24
N SER A 43 5.05 3.79 -9.64
CA SER A 43 5.24 4.54 -10.90
C SER A 43 4.77 3.78 -12.13
N ASP A 44 4.86 2.45 -12.10
CA ASP A 44 4.39 1.57 -13.18
C ASP A 44 2.87 1.36 -13.15
N LEU A 45 2.16 1.82 -12.11
CA LEU A 45 0.70 1.70 -12.02
C LEU A 45 0.01 2.68 -12.97
N GLY A 46 -0.47 2.17 -14.11
CA GLY A 46 -1.14 2.97 -15.14
C GLY A 46 -2.59 3.33 -14.82
N ALA A 47 -3.15 2.77 -13.74
CA ALA A 47 -4.58 2.86 -13.46
C ALA A 47 -5.10 4.30 -13.26
N ALA A 48 -6.20 4.62 -13.93
CA ALA A 48 -6.99 5.84 -13.78
C ALA A 48 -8.06 5.70 -12.67
N PRO A 49 -8.63 6.80 -12.14
CA PRO A 49 -9.64 6.77 -11.08
C PRO A 49 -10.82 5.82 -11.36
N ASP A 50 -11.34 5.81 -12.59
CA ASP A 50 -12.46 4.95 -12.98
C ASP A 50 -12.11 3.47 -12.90
N GLN A 51 -10.88 3.11 -13.26
CA GLN A 51 -10.36 1.75 -13.17
C GLN A 51 -10.12 1.31 -11.72
N LEU A 52 -9.98 2.29 -10.82
CA LEU A 52 -9.80 2.08 -9.39
C LEU A 52 -11.11 2.17 -8.60
N SER A 53 -12.26 2.23 -9.28
CA SER A 53 -13.57 2.37 -8.62
C SER A 53 -13.66 3.61 -7.71
N VAL A 54 -12.99 4.71 -8.07
CA VAL A 54 -13.06 5.99 -7.32
C VAL A 54 -13.50 7.16 -8.20
N ALA A 55 -14.20 6.87 -9.29
CA ALA A 55 -14.74 7.83 -10.26
C ALA A 55 -15.58 8.98 -9.66
N GLY A 56 -16.09 8.82 -8.42
CA GLY A 56 -16.94 9.81 -7.75
C GLY A 56 -16.19 10.85 -6.91
N ALA A 57 -14.88 10.69 -6.66
CA ALA A 57 -14.15 11.62 -5.79
C ALA A 57 -14.08 13.03 -6.42
N GLU A 58 -14.24 14.10 -5.62
CA GLU A 58 -14.06 15.47 -6.13
C GLU A 58 -12.63 15.68 -6.63
N ARG A 59 -11.65 15.21 -5.84
CA ARG A 59 -10.25 15.17 -6.26
C ARG A 59 -9.61 13.84 -5.92
N PHE A 60 -8.84 13.36 -6.87
CA PHE A 60 -8.00 12.17 -6.77
C PHE A 60 -6.53 12.57 -6.82
N TYR A 61 -5.86 12.50 -5.67
CA TYR A 61 -4.45 12.85 -5.52
C TYR A 61 -3.60 11.60 -5.71
N LYS A 62 -2.93 11.50 -6.86
CA LYS A 62 -2.05 10.37 -7.19
C LYS A 62 -0.60 10.70 -6.80
N VAL A 63 -0.04 9.93 -5.86
CA VAL A 63 1.37 9.95 -5.49
C VAL A 63 2.00 8.66 -5.98
N GLN A 64 3.00 8.76 -6.86
CA GLN A 64 3.65 7.58 -7.46
C GLN A 64 5.15 7.59 -7.21
N ASN A 65 5.68 6.42 -6.86
CA ASN A 65 7.11 6.17 -6.71
C ASN A 65 7.42 4.67 -6.90
N LEU A 66 8.66 4.25 -6.62
CA LEU A 66 9.04 2.85 -6.76
C LEU A 66 8.27 1.96 -5.77
N ALA A 67 7.47 1.03 -6.31
CA ALA A 67 6.67 0.07 -5.53
C ALA A 67 5.80 0.68 -4.41
N ALA A 68 5.27 1.90 -4.61
CA ALA A 68 4.44 2.61 -3.64
C ALA A 68 5.11 2.82 -2.26
N THR A 69 6.44 2.90 -2.23
CA THR A 69 7.25 2.99 -1.00
C THR A 69 6.94 4.25 -0.19
N ILE A 70 6.80 4.08 1.11
CA ILE A 70 6.55 5.12 2.10
C ILE A 70 7.68 5.05 3.13
N THR A 71 8.43 6.15 3.28
CA THR A 71 9.50 6.24 4.27
C THR A 71 8.91 6.23 5.69
N PRO A 72 9.35 5.34 6.59
CA PRO A 72 8.97 5.37 8.00
C PRO A 72 9.38 6.67 8.68
N ARG A 73 8.67 7.06 9.74
CA ARG A 73 9.01 8.25 10.52
C ARG A 73 10.43 8.15 11.09
N GLY A 74 11.18 9.25 11.01
CA GLY A 74 12.52 9.36 11.59
C GLY A 74 13.63 8.78 10.73
N GLU A 75 13.30 8.20 9.58
CA GLU A 75 14.28 7.71 8.62
C GLU A 75 14.61 8.75 7.55
N LEU A 76 15.89 8.79 7.15
CA LEU A 76 16.32 9.52 5.95
C LEU A 76 15.82 8.78 4.70
N GLY A 77 15.02 9.45 3.87
CA GLY A 77 14.47 8.93 2.62
C GLY A 77 13.73 10.01 1.83
N THR A 78 12.90 9.64 0.85
CA THR A 78 12.18 10.55 -0.06
C THR A 78 11.10 11.33 0.69
N PRO A 79 11.34 12.60 1.07
CA PRO A 79 10.39 13.34 1.88
C PRO A 79 9.15 13.75 1.07
N SER A 80 9.24 13.74 -0.26
CA SER A 80 8.18 14.19 -1.17
C SER A 80 6.90 13.38 -1.06
N THR A 81 7.02 12.04 -0.92
CA THR A 81 5.84 11.16 -0.77
C THR A 81 5.08 11.51 0.49
N ILE A 82 5.77 11.61 1.63
CA ILE A 82 5.16 11.94 2.91
C ILE A 82 4.62 13.37 2.91
N ALA A 83 5.38 14.34 2.39
CA ALA A 83 4.95 15.74 2.33
C ALA A 83 3.66 15.91 1.51
N ALA A 84 3.53 15.17 0.40
CA ALA A 84 2.30 15.18 -0.41
C ALA A 84 1.10 14.61 0.36
N ILE A 85 1.30 13.49 1.08
CA ILE A 85 0.26 12.88 1.91
C ILE A 85 -0.11 13.79 3.08
N GLU A 86 0.86 14.38 3.76
CA GLU A 86 0.65 15.31 4.88
C GLU A 86 -0.13 16.55 4.43
N TYR A 87 0.25 17.16 3.31
CA TYR A 87 -0.49 18.26 2.71
C TYR A 87 -1.96 17.89 2.45
N ALA A 88 -2.18 16.71 1.85
CA ALA A 88 -3.52 16.24 1.54
C ALA A 88 -4.38 15.94 2.78
N VAL A 89 -3.79 15.34 3.82
CA VAL A 89 -4.50 14.99 5.06
C VAL A 89 -4.74 16.21 5.94
N GLN A 90 -3.74 17.07 6.13
CA GLN A 90 -3.79 18.17 7.09
C GLN A 90 -4.42 19.43 6.51
N LEU A 91 -4.15 19.77 5.24
CA LEU A 91 -4.65 21.01 4.63
C LEU A 91 -5.83 20.81 3.69
N LEU A 92 -5.91 19.67 3.01
CA LEU A 92 -7.03 19.36 2.11
C LEU A 92 -8.09 18.47 2.75
N HIS A 93 -7.86 18.05 4.00
CA HIS A 93 -8.77 17.23 4.81
C HIS A 93 -9.26 15.96 4.08
N VAL A 94 -8.37 15.32 3.33
CA VAL A 94 -8.64 14.02 2.71
C VAL A 94 -9.05 13.01 3.77
N ARG A 95 -10.14 12.28 3.51
CA ARG A 95 -10.69 11.25 4.40
C ARG A 95 -10.22 9.84 4.08
N HIS A 96 -9.59 9.65 2.91
CA HIS A 96 -9.21 8.32 2.42
C HIS A 96 -7.80 8.31 1.84
N VAL A 97 -6.94 7.44 2.39
CA VAL A 97 -5.61 7.17 1.85
C VAL A 97 -5.49 5.70 1.48
N ILE A 98 -5.20 5.44 0.21
CA ILE A 98 -5.05 4.11 -0.35
C ILE A 98 -3.56 3.86 -0.61
N VAL A 99 -3.02 2.78 -0.07
CA VAL A 99 -1.71 2.23 -0.48
C VAL A 99 -1.99 1.11 -1.49
N CYS A 100 -1.56 1.32 -2.72
CA CYS A 100 -1.92 0.47 -3.85
C CYS A 100 -0.69 -0.22 -4.45
N GLY A 101 -0.60 -1.53 -4.22
CA GLY A 101 0.29 -2.41 -4.95
C GLY A 101 -0.35 -2.90 -6.25
N HIS A 102 0.44 -3.55 -7.10
CA HIS A 102 -0.06 -4.20 -8.31
C HIS A 102 0.73 -5.47 -8.64
N PHE A 103 0.05 -6.45 -9.21
CA PHE A 103 0.68 -7.67 -9.67
C PHE A 103 1.49 -7.42 -10.95
N GLY A 104 2.62 -8.11 -11.08
CA GLY A 104 3.52 -7.91 -12.23
C GLY A 104 4.38 -6.64 -12.14
N CYS A 105 4.46 -6.02 -10.95
CA CYS A 105 5.32 -4.88 -10.69
C CYS A 105 6.79 -5.18 -11.07
N GLY A 106 7.31 -4.49 -12.08
CA GLY A 106 8.67 -4.70 -12.57
C GLY A 106 9.74 -4.36 -11.53
N ILE A 107 9.44 -3.40 -10.65
CA ILE A 107 10.30 -3.05 -9.52
C ILE A 107 10.41 -4.24 -8.55
N ILE A 108 9.31 -4.87 -8.14
CA ILE A 108 9.36 -6.05 -7.25
C ILE A 108 10.03 -7.24 -7.94
N GLU A 109 9.79 -7.45 -9.24
CA GLU A 109 10.50 -8.50 -10.02
C GLU A 109 12.01 -8.29 -9.92
N SER A 110 12.48 -7.07 -10.15
CA SER A 110 13.89 -6.74 -10.14
C SER A 110 14.57 -6.92 -8.77
N TRP A 111 13.83 -6.80 -7.66
CA TRP A 111 14.34 -7.10 -6.32
C TRP A 111 14.55 -8.60 -6.13
N LEU A 112 13.66 -9.41 -6.69
CA LEU A 112 13.70 -10.86 -6.57
C LEU A 112 14.76 -11.47 -7.47
N THR A 113 14.97 -10.93 -8.67
CA THR A 113 16.00 -11.37 -9.62
C THR A 113 17.37 -10.75 -9.36
N LYS A 114 17.43 -9.70 -8.54
CA LYS A 114 18.64 -8.89 -8.25
C LYS A 114 19.19 -8.19 -9.51
N GLU A 115 18.31 -7.82 -10.43
CA GLU A 115 18.67 -7.21 -11.73
C GLU A 115 18.82 -5.68 -11.67
N LEU A 116 18.35 -5.01 -10.60
CA LEU A 116 18.70 -3.61 -10.36
C LEU A 116 20.17 -3.53 -9.95
N GLY A 117 21.04 -3.10 -10.87
CA GLY A 117 22.44 -2.81 -10.56
C GLY A 117 22.60 -1.71 -9.51
N ASP A 118 23.82 -1.58 -8.97
CA ASP A 118 24.19 -0.77 -7.79
C ASP A 118 23.75 0.72 -7.81
N ALA A 119 23.46 1.30 -8.98
CA ALA A 119 23.23 2.74 -9.14
C ALA A 119 21.76 3.20 -8.95
N ALA A 120 20.76 2.36 -9.21
CA ALA A 120 19.35 2.68 -8.91
C ALA A 120 18.97 2.35 -7.45
N ALA A 121 19.95 1.83 -6.69
CA ALA A 121 19.73 0.91 -5.59
C ALA A 121 19.97 1.48 -4.19
N ALA A 122 20.52 2.68 -3.98
CA ALA A 122 20.92 3.03 -2.60
C ALA A 122 19.73 3.20 -1.63
N GLU A 123 18.74 4.00 -2.02
CA GLU A 123 17.58 4.30 -1.18
C GLU A 123 16.47 3.28 -1.37
N ALA A 124 16.21 2.95 -2.63
CA ALA A 124 15.32 1.89 -3.03
C ALA A 124 15.73 0.59 -2.32
N ALA A 125 16.98 0.10 -2.47
CA ALA A 125 17.37 -1.20 -1.90
C ALA A 125 17.37 -1.27 -0.37
N ARG A 126 17.31 -0.15 0.35
CA ARG A 126 17.11 -0.18 1.81
C ARG A 126 15.69 -0.62 2.15
N PHE A 127 14.67 0.08 1.66
CA PHE A 127 13.26 -0.30 1.88
C PHE A 127 12.92 -1.66 1.27
N HIS A 128 13.60 -2.04 0.19
CA HIS A 128 13.41 -3.34 -0.47
C HIS A 128 13.97 -4.51 0.34
N ARG A 129 15.09 -4.30 1.06
CA ARG A 129 15.70 -5.35 1.88
C ARG A 129 14.78 -5.80 3.00
N ASP A 130 14.05 -4.87 3.63
CA ASP A 130 13.22 -5.18 4.79
C ASP A 130 12.06 -6.10 4.40
N VAL A 131 11.39 -5.82 3.29
CA VAL A 131 10.26 -6.63 2.80
C VAL A 131 10.74 -7.98 2.26
N CYS A 132 11.82 -8.01 1.48
CA CYS A 132 12.43 -9.28 1.02
C CYS A 132 12.83 -10.16 2.21
N SER A 133 13.48 -9.57 3.22
CA SER A 133 13.92 -10.26 4.42
C SER A 133 12.73 -10.78 5.24
N LEU A 134 11.68 -9.96 5.43
CA LEU A 134 10.45 -10.37 6.08
C LEU A 134 9.82 -11.57 5.35
N VAL A 135 9.75 -11.53 4.03
CA VAL A 135 9.17 -12.62 3.24
C VAL A 135 10.00 -13.91 3.37
N ASP A 136 11.32 -13.81 3.19
CA ASP A 136 12.22 -14.97 3.23
C ASP A 136 12.33 -15.60 4.64
N GLN A 137 12.07 -14.81 5.69
CA GLN A 137 12.05 -15.30 7.08
C GLN A 137 10.68 -15.89 7.49
N SER A 138 9.59 -15.35 6.95
CA SER A 138 8.23 -15.65 7.43
C SER A 138 7.46 -16.65 6.57
N TYR A 139 7.88 -16.85 5.31
CA TYR A 139 7.19 -17.71 4.36
C TYR A 139 8.08 -18.76 3.73
N THR A 140 7.47 -19.82 3.21
CA THR A 140 8.12 -20.85 2.38
C THR A 140 7.34 -21.02 1.08
N PRO A 141 7.50 -20.10 0.11
CA PRO A 141 6.75 -20.16 -1.14
C PRO A 141 7.07 -21.44 -1.93
N THR A 142 6.05 -22.05 -2.51
CA THR A 142 6.16 -23.28 -3.32
C THR A 142 6.54 -23.00 -4.78
N SER A 143 6.47 -21.72 -5.21
CA SER A 143 6.84 -21.30 -6.57
C SER A 143 7.32 -19.85 -6.61
N ALA A 144 8.02 -19.48 -7.69
CA ALA A 144 8.41 -18.08 -7.93
C ALA A 144 7.19 -17.15 -8.07
N ALA A 145 6.09 -17.64 -8.66
CA ALA A 145 4.85 -16.88 -8.79
C ALA A 145 4.21 -16.60 -7.42
N GLU A 146 4.20 -17.59 -6.53
CA GLU A 146 3.73 -17.42 -5.15
C GLU A 146 4.62 -16.42 -4.39
N ARG A 147 5.95 -16.54 -4.50
CA ARG A 147 6.90 -15.61 -3.87
C ARG A 147 6.64 -14.17 -4.30
N ARG A 148 6.44 -13.93 -5.61
CA ARG A 148 6.06 -12.60 -6.13
C ARG A 148 4.74 -12.10 -5.55
N GLY A 149 3.74 -12.99 -5.49
CA GLY A 149 2.44 -12.65 -4.91
C GLY A 149 2.54 -12.27 -3.43
N LEU A 150 3.41 -12.93 -2.67
CA LEU A 150 3.68 -12.59 -1.27
C LEU A 150 4.41 -11.25 -1.17
N MET A 151 5.47 -11.03 -1.97
CA MET A 151 6.19 -9.75 -2.00
C MET A 151 5.28 -8.55 -2.27
N VAL A 152 4.40 -8.65 -3.26
CA VAL A 152 3.45 -7.58 -3.60
C VAL A 152 2.49 -7.28 -2.45
N ARG A 153 1.98 -8.32 -1.78
CA ARG A 153 1.07 -8.18 -0.62
C ARG A 153 1.79 -7.56 0.56
N GLU A 154 2.94 -8.10 0.93
CA GLU A 154 3.75 -7.66 2.06
C GLU A 154 4.27 -6.24 1.86
N GLN A 155 4.64 -5.86 0.63
CA GLN A 155 5.00 -4.49 0.31
C GLN A 155 3.91 -3.50 0.73
N VAL A 156 2.64 -3.79 0.40
CA VAL A 156 1.51 -2.93 0.78
C VAL A 156 1.33 -2.88 2.29
N LEU A 157 1.42 -4.01 2.99
CA LEU A 157 1.24 -4.05 4.44
C LEU A 157 2.35 -3.29 5.18
N VAL A 158 3.60 -3.49 4.81
CA VAL A 158 4.72 -2.74 5.37
C VAL A 158 4.57 -1.24 5.11
N GLN A 159 4.11 -0.84 3.92
CA GLN A 159 3.89 0.59 3.63
C GLN A 159 2.72 1.19 4.43
N LEU A 160 1.69 0.40 4.73
CA LEU A 160 0.61 0.82 5.64
C LEU A 160 1.12 1.02 7.08
N GLU A 161 2.07 0.19 7.54
CA GLU A 161 2.73 0.38 8.84
C GLU A 161 3.62 1.62 8.84
N ASN A 162 4.43 1.79 7.80
CA ASN A 162 5.28 2.98 7.63
C ASN A 162 4.43 4.25 7.63
N LEU A 163 3.30 4.25 6.94
CA LEU A 163 2.37 5.37 6.94
C LEU A 163 1.82 5.65 8.35
N GLN A 164 1.41 4.62 9.07
CA GLN A 164 0.92 4.75 10.45
C GLN A 164 2.00 5.17 11.45
N SER A 165 3.29 5.03 11.13
CA SER A 165 4.36 5.53 12.00
C SER A 165 4.41 7.07 12.10
N HIS A 166 3.73 7.80 11.20
CA HIS A 166 3.68 9.26 11.20
C HIS A 166 2.57 9.80 12.12
N GLU A 167 2.92 10.77 12.98
CA GLU A 167 1.99 11.34 13.97
C GLU A 167 0.74 11.96 13.35
N PHE A 168 0.87 12.64 12.21
CA PHE A 168 -0.25 13.29 11.53
C PHE A 168 -1.27 12.27 10.98
N ILE A 169 -0.81 11.05 10.65
CA ILE A 169 -1.68 9.92 10.27
C ILE A 169 -2.33 9.34 11.52
N CYS A 170 -1.54 9.01 12.56
CA CYS A 170 -2.06 8.49 13.82
C CYS A 170 -3.16 9.38 14.43
N SER A 171 -2.94 10.70 14.49
CA SER A 171 -3.93 11.66 14.98
C SER A 171 -5.20 11.61 14.13
N ALA A 172 -5.09 11.72 12.80
CA ALA A 172 -6.26 11.69 11.92
C ALA A 172 -7.07 10.39 12.01
N LEU A 173 -6.40 9.24 12.19
CA LEU A 173 -7.05 7.94 12.38
C LEU A 173 -7.76 7.85 13.73
N SER A 174 -7.10 8.26 14.81
CA SER A 174 -7.68 8.21 16.16
C SER A 174 -8.87 9.15 16.34
N GLU A 175 -8.88 10.26 15.60
CA GLU A 175 -9.99 11.22 15.52
C GLU A 175 -11.08 10.79 14.52
N THR A 176 -10.96 9.61 13.89
CA THR A 176 -11.90 9.08 12.88
C THR A 176 -12.10 9.98 11.66
N ARG A 177 -11.15 10.89 11.39
CA ARG A 177 -11.17 11.78 10.22
C ARG A 177 -10.56 11.14 8.96
N LEU A 178 -9.82 10.05 9.13
CA LEU A 178 -9.12 9.35 8.07
C LEU A 178 -9.42 7.86 8.13
N ARG A 179 -9.49 7.21 6.96
CA ARG A 179 -9.47 5.75 6.79
C ARG A 179 -8.35 5.35 5.84
N LEU A 180 -7.71 4.22 6.14
CA LEU A 180 -6.69 3.60 5.30
C LEU A 180 -7.27 2.45 4.47
N TYR A 181 -6.65 2.20 3.33
CA TYR A 181 -6.99 1.09 2.45
C TYR A 181 -5.71 0.46 1.89
N GLY A 182 -5.61 -0.86 1.93
CA GLY A 182 -4.55 -1.60 1.24
C GLY A 182 -5.12 -2.27 0.00
N TRP A 183 -4.73 -1.84 -1.19
CA TRP A 183 -5.27 -2.37 -2.45
C TRP A 183 -4.20 -3.07 -3.28
N LEU A 184 -4.63 -4.07 -4.03
CA LEU A 184 -3.85 -4.75 -5.05
C LEU A 184 -4.60 -4.75 -6.37
N VAL A 185 -3.96 -4.24 -7.41
CA VAL A 185 -4.52 -4.22 -8.76
C VAL A 185 -3.89 -5.32 -9.60
N ASP A 186 -4.72 -6.08 -10.28
CA ASP A 186 -4.31 -6.88 -11.43
C ASP A 186 -4.66 -6.12 -12.71
N GLU A 187 -3.68 -5.45 -13.30
CA GLU A 187 -3.87 -4.62 -14.50
C GLU A 187 -4.28 -5.46 -15.73
N ARG A 188 -4.01 -6.77 -15.73
CA ARG A 188 -4.41 -7.67 -16.83
C ARG A 188 -5.90 -7.99 -16.78
N THR A 189 -6.46 -8.10 -15.58
CA THR A 189 -7.87 -8.46 -15.38
C THR A 189 -8.75 -7.29 -14.94
N ALA A 190 -8.14 -6.12 -14.69
CA ALA A 190 -8.77 -4.94 -14.11
C ALA A 190 -9.50 -5.24 -12.79
N ARG A 191 -8.98 -6.18 -12.00
CA ARG A 191 -9.56 -6.58 -10.70
C ARG A 191 -8.78 -5.96 -9.55
N ILE A 192 -9.51 -5.58 -8.51
CA ILE A 192 -8.96 -5.05 -7.26
C ILE A 192 -9.15 -6.08 -6.16
N GLN A 193 -8.13 -6.28 -5.34
CA GLN A 193 -8.23 -6.95 -4.05
C GLN A 193 -8.02 -5.92 -2.93
N SER A 194 -8.87 -5.94 -1.91
CA SER A 194 -8.75 -5.09 -0.73
C SER A 194 -8.26 -5.89 0.47
N PHE A 195 -7.39 -5.28 1.28
CA PHE A 195 -6.94 -5.81 2.55
C PHE A 195 -8.07 -5.77 3.59
N HIS A 196 -8.20 -6.85 4.36
CA HIS A 196 -9.12 -6.97 5.48
C HIS A 196 -8.33 -7.14 6.78
N PRO A 197 -8.35 -6.16 7.70
CA PRO A 197 -7.55 -6.21 8.93
C PRO A 197 -7.98 -7.33 9.90
N ASP A 198 -9.25 -7.74 9.86
CA ASP A 198 -9.77 -8.81 10.71
C ASP A 198 -9.22 -10.18 10.34
N THR A 199 -9.01 -10.45 9.05
CA THR A 199 -8.46 -11.72 8.56
C THR A 199 -6.97 -11.65 8.29
N GLY A 200 -6.42 -10.44 8.12
CA GLY A 200 -5.05 -10.21 7.66
C GLY A 200 -4.85 -10.61 6.20
N GLN A 201 -5.91 -10.75 5.41
CA GLN A 201 -5.84 -11.21 4.01
C GLN A 201 -6.34 -10.16 3.02
N PHE A 202 -5.93 -10.30 1.77
CA PHE A 202 -6.55 -9.60 0.64
C PHE A 202 -7.66 -10.46 0.05
N ALA A 203 -8.82 -9.87 -0.20
CA ALA A 203 -9.93 -10.51 -0.90
C ALA A 203 -10.44 -9.62 -2.04
N PRO A 204 -11.14 -10.17 -3.05
CA PRO A 204 -11.79 -9.35 -4.08
C PRO A 204 -12.64 -8.24 -3.45
N ALA A 205 -12.45 -7.02 -3.94
CA ALA A 205 -13.18 -5.84 -3.49
C ALA A 205 -14.62 -5.82 -4.02
#